data_AF-A0A2X1AD08-F1
#
_entry.id   AF-A0A2X1AD08-F1
#
_cell.length_a   1.000
_cell.length_b   1.000
_cell.length_c   1.000
_cell.angle_alpha   90.00
_cell.angle_beta   90.00
_cell.angle_gamma   90.00
#
_symmetry.space_group_name_H-M   'P 1'
#
loop_
_entity.id
_entity.type
_entity.pdbx_description
1 polymer ?
#
loop_
_entity_poly.entity_id
_entity_poly.type
_entity_poly.pdbx_seq_one_letter_code
_entity_poly.pdbx_strand_id
1 'polypeptide(L)'
;MGAKWIKVSVFYLLIAFAFGLFMHYTVQLQWKATHAHIGVVGWLTTGFIGLIYSTYKNAAETGLAKAQFWLYNLGLPFLFVGMMMVYWDVPRWLFELFVSGGGIAVALSVLLFFINVFKYVR
;
A
#
# COMPACT_ATOMS: atom_id res chain seq x y z
N MET A 1 12.65 -4.12 10.54
CA MET A 1 11.43 -4.02 9.70
C MET A 1 11.71 -3.95 8.20
N GLY A 2 12.87 -3.47 7.75
CA GLY A 2 13.19 -3.29 6.32
C GLY A 2 12.96 -4.51 5.43
N ALA A 3 13.55 -5.67 5.76
CA ALA A 3 13.38 -6.88 4.96
C ALA A 3 11.91 -7.34 4.78
N LYS A 4 11.05 -7.12 5.78
CA LYS A 4 9.61 -7.45 5.67
C LYS A 4 8.92 -6.56 4.64
N TRP A 5 9.19 -5.26 4.67
CA TRP A 5 8.70 -4.30 3.68
C TRP A 5 9.18 -4.63 2.27
N ILE A 6 10.44 -5.03 2.09
CA ILE A 6 10.98 -5.43 0.79
C ILE A 6 10.27 -6.68 0.26
N LYS A 7 10.02 -7.69 1.11
CA LYS A 7 9.26 -8.89 0.69
C LYS A 7 7.82 -8.55 0.27
N VAL A 8 7.15 -7.68 1.02
CA VAL A 8 5.81 -7.17 0.67
C VAL A 8 5.85 -6.41 -0.66
N SER A 9 6.87 -5.57 -0.85
CA SER A 9 7.08 -4.83 -2.09
C SER A 9 7.14 -5.79 -3.27
N VAL A 10 8.05 -6.77 -3.26
CA VAL A 10 8.19 -7.76 -4.34
C VAL A 10 6.89 -8.52 -4.60
N PHE A 11 6.10 -8.79 -3.56
CA PHE A 11 4.77 -9.38 -3.73
C PHE A 11 3.81 -8.45 -4.49
N TYR A 12 3.76 -7.15 -4.15
CA TYR A 12 2.97 -6.19 -4.92
C TYR A 12 3.49 -5.95 -6.34
N LEU A 13 4.80 -6.11 -6.60
CA LEU A 13 5.32 -6.10 -7.98
C LEU A 13 4.69 -7.20 -8.81
N LEU A 14 4.66 -8.42 -8.27
CA LEU A 14 4.07 -9.57 -8.93
C LEU A 14 2.59 -9.30 -9.24
N ILE A 15 1.84 -8.74 -8.28
CA ILE A 15 0.44 -8.35 -8.49
C ILE A 15 0.32 -7.26 -9.56
N ALA A 16 1.16 -6.22 -9.53
CA ALA A 16 1.12 -5.14 -10.51
C ALA A 16 1.31 -5.68 -11.94
N PHE A 17 2.30 -6.56 -12.15
CA PHE A 17 2.53 -7.19 -13.45
C PHE A 17 1.36 -8.08 -13.87
N ALA A 18 0.89 -8.96 -12.99
CA ALA A 18 -0.24 -9.85 -13.29
C ALA A 18 -1.50 -9.05 -13.65
N PHE A 19 -1.81 -8.02 -12.89
CA PHE A 19 -2.97 -7.16 -13.11
C PHE A 19 -2.84 -6.32 -14.38
N GLY A 20 -1.64 -5.80 -14.66
CA GLY A 20 -1.35 -5.09 -15.90
C GLY A 20 -1.55 -5.95 -17.15
N LEU A 21 -1.00 -7.17 -17.12
CA LEU A 21 -1.20 -8.15 -18.20
C LEU A 21 -2.69 -8.48 -18.38
N PHE A 22 -3.41 -8.75 -17.29
CA PHE A 22 -4.85 -8.97 -17.32
C PHE A 22 -5.60 -7.83 -18.02
N MET A 23 -5.34 -6.57 -17.63
CA MET A 23 -6.00 -5.41 -18.25
C MET A 23 -5.71 -5.32 -19.76
N HIS A 24 -4.48 -5.57 -20.18
CA HIS A 24 -4.09 -5.52 -21.59
C HIS A 24 -4.72 -6.65 -22.41
N TYR A 25 -4.71 -7.90 -21.90
CA TYR A 25 -5.32 -9.04 -22.60
C TYR A 25 -6.84 -8.94 -22.72
N THR A 26 -7.50 -8.33 -21.73
CA THR A 26 -8.97 -8.21 -21.68
C THR A 26 -9.50 -6.85 -22.12
N VAL A 27 -8.60 -5.91 -22.48
CA VAL A 27 -8.92 -4.53 -22.86
C VAL A 27 -9.74 -3.78 -21.80
N GLN A 28 -9.56 -4.13 -20.51
CA GLN A 28 -10.27 -3.51 -19.40
C GLN A 28 -9.49 -2.30 -18.85
N LEU A 29 -9.47 -1.20 -19.60
CA LEU A 29 -8.67 -0.01 -19.26
C LEU A 29 -9.29 0.86 -18.15
N GLN A 30 -10.53 0.58 -17.72
CA GLN A 30 -11.13 1.29 -16.59
C GLN A 30 -10.32 1.09 -15.29
N TRP A 31 -9.63 -0.04 -15.11
CA TRP A 31 -8.84 -0.34 -13.91
C TRP A 31 -7.45 0.29 -13.90
N LYS A 32 -7.12 1.16 -14.88
CA LYS A 32 -5.80 1.80 -15.01
C LYS A 32 -5.35 2.50 -13.72
N ALA A 33 -6.27 3.15 -13.02
CA ALA A 33 -5.96 3.85 -11.77
C ALA A 33 -5.57 2.87 -10.66
N THR A 34 -6.33 1.78 -10.51
CA THR A 34 -6.03 0.70 -9.55
C THR A 34 -4.68 0.05 -9.87
N HIS A 35 -4.41 -0.28 -11.13
CA HIS A 35 -3.11 -0.80 -11.56
C HIS A 35 -1.95 0.14 -11.18
N ALA A 36 -2.09 1.43 -11.48
CA ALA A 36 -1.08 2.43 -11.14
C ALA A 36 -0.87 2.53 -9.63
N HIS A 37 -1.92 2.46 -8.81
CA HIS A 37 -1.79 2.49 -7.35
C HIS A 37 -1.15 1.22 -6.79
N ILE A 38 -1.41 0.03 -7.36
CA ILE A 38 -0.69 -1.20 -7.00
C ILE A 38 0.81 -1.04 -7.29
N GLY A 39 1.17 -0.48 -8.45
CA GLY A 39 2.57 -0.25 -8.81
C GLY A 39 3.26 0.80 -7.93
N VAL A 40 2.63 1.95 -7.70
CA VAL A 40 3.24 3.05 -6.96
C VAL A 40 3.15 2.83 -5.45
N VAL A 41 1.94 2.71 -4.91
CA VAL A 41 1.69 2.61 -3.47
C VAL A 41 2.00 1.20 -2.96
N GLY A 42 1.66 0.16 -3.74
CA GLY A 42 1.96 -1.22 -3.39
C GLY A 42 3.43 -1.58 -3.56
N TRP A 43 4.01 -1.42 -4.75
CA TRP A 43 5.40 -1.81 -5.03
C TRP A 43 6.42 -0.73 -4.62
N LEU A 44 6.42 0.42 -5.30
CA LEU A 44 7.51 1.40 -5.15
C LEU A 44 7.59 1.95 -3.71
N THR A 45 6.48 2.45 -3.17
CA THR A 45 6.45 3.07 -1.84
C THR A 45 6.87 2.10 -0.74
N THR A 46 6.38 0.86 -0.75
CA THR A 46 6.77 -0.15 0.25
C THR A 46 8.23 -0.55 0.10
N GLY A 47 8.76 -0.59 -1.13
CA GLY A 47 10.17 -0.82 -1.41
C GLY A 47 11.04 0.28 -0.81
N PHE A 48 10.68 1.55 -1.05
CA PHE A 48 11.37 2.71 -0.49
C PHE A 48 11.34 2.71 1.05
N ILE A 49 10.20 2.45 1.67
CA ILE A 49 10.11 2.31 3.14
C ILE A 49 11.02 1.18 3.62
N GLY A 50 11.03 0.04 2.92
CA GLY A 50 11.89 -1.10 3.23
C GLY A 50 13.37 -0.79 3.14
N LEU A 51 13.79 -0.03 2.13
CA LEU A 51 15.16 0.46 1.97
C LEU A 51 15.53 1.41 3.12
N ILE A 52 14.69 2.40 3.42
CA ILE A 52 14.91 3.35 4.53
C ILE A 52 15.07 2.59 5.85
N TYR A 53 14.22 1.61 6.14
CA TYR A 53 14.30 0.79 7.36
C TYR A 53 15.37 -0.31 7.34
N SER A 54 16.02 -0.54 6.20
CA SER A 54 17.21 -1.40 6.13
C SER A 54 18.48 -0.57 6.39
N THR A 55 18.51 0.67 5.90
CA THR A 55 19.60 1.62 6.13
C THR A 55 19.58 2.17 7.56
N TYR A 56 18.44 2.72 8.00
CA TYR A 56 18.28 3.34 9.32
C TYR A 56 17.61 2.38 10.30
N LYS A 57 18.40 1.43 10.82
CA LYS A 57 17.91 0.36 11.70
C LYS A 57 17.18 0.89 12.95
N ASN A 58 17.66 1.99 13.53
CA ASN A 58 17.02 2.62 14.70
C ASN A 58 15.57 3.05 14.42
N ALA A 59 15.31 3.60 13.22
CA ALA A 59 13.96 3.95 12.81
C ALA A 59 13.08 2.69 12.60
N ALA A 60 13.67 1.55 12.28
CA ALA A 60 12.96 0.31 11.99
C ALA A 60 12.52 -0.49 13.23
N GLU A 61 13.01 -0.14 14.42
CA GLU A 61 12.79 -0.89 15.67
C GLU A 61 11.74 -0.25 16.60
N THR A 62 11.19 0.89 16.21
CA THR A 62 10.24 1.65 17.03
C THR A 62 8.83 1.05 17.02
N GLY A 63 8.03 1.38 18.04
CA GLY A 63 6.60 1.06 18.06
C GLY A 63 5.83 1.70 16.89
N LEU A 64 6.24 2.90 16.47
CA LEU A 64 5.65 3.62 15.33
C LEU A 64 5.88 2.85 14.02
N ALA A 65 7.09 2.30 13.80
CA ALA A 65 7.38 1.49 12.61
C ALA A 65 6.55 0.21 12.55
N LYS A 66 6.24 -0.40 13.70
CA LYS A 66 5.35 -1.57 13.79
C LYS A 66 3.90 -1.21 13.50
N ALA A 67 3.39 -0.14 14.12
CA ALA A 67 2.03 0.34 13.87
C ALA A 67 1.83 0.77 12.41
N GLN A 68 2.79 1.51 11.84
CA GLN A 68 2.83 1.84 10.41
C GLN A 68 2.71 0.58 9.56
N PHE A 69 3.59 -0.41 9.76
CA PHE A 69 3.61 -1.61 8.93
C PHE A 69 2.24 -2.32 8.88
N TRP A 70 1.59 -2.49 10.03
CA TRP A 70 0.30 -3.17 10.07
C TRP A 70 -0.83 -2.32 9.49
N LEU A 71 -0.91 -1.03 9.83
CA LEU A 71 -1.93 -0.12 9.27
C LEU A 71 -1.83 -0.04 7.75
N TYR A 72 -0.61 0.06 7.21
CA TYR A 72 -0.40 0.09 5.77
C TYR A 72 -0.82 -1.21 5.10
N ASN A 73 -0.32 -2.35 5.60
CA ASN A 73 -0.51 -3.64 4.92
C ASN A 73 -1.92 -4.21 5.08
N LEU A 74 -2.66 -3.80 6.10
CA LEU A 74 -4.08 -4.14 6.24
C LEU A 74 -4.98 -3.15 5.49
N GLY A 75 -4.66 -1.86 5.52
CA GLY A 75 -5.42 -0.82 4.84
C GLY A 75 -5.30 -0.87 3.31
N LEU A 76 -4.13 -1.23 2.79
CA LEU A 76 -3.86 -1.16 1.35
C LEU A 76 -4.70 -2.16 0.52
N PRO A 77 -4.87 -3.44 0.92
CA PRO A 77 -5.80 -4.35 0.25
C PRO A 77 -7.24 -3.85 0.26
N PHE A 78 -7.69 -3.27 1.38
CA PHE A 78 -9.03 -2.67 1.48
C PHE A 78 -9.18 -1.51 0.49
N LEU A 79 -8.18 -0.63 0.42
CA LEU A 79 -8.17 0.47 -0.53
C LEU A 79 -8.21 -0.03 -1.99
N PHE A 80 -7.39 -1.02 -2.36
CA PHE A 80 -7.37 -1.55 -3.72
C PHE A 80 -8.70 -2.22 -4.10
N VAL A 81 -9.28 -3.01 -3.20
CA VAL A 81 -10.61 -3.60 -3.42
C VAL A 81 -11.68 -2.51 -3.49
N GLY A 82 -11.60 -1.46 -2.68
CA GLY A 82 -12.51 -0.32 -2.74
C GLY A 82 -12.39 0.45 -4.07
N MET A 83 -11.18 0.69 -4.56
CA MET A 83 -10.95 1.29 -5.88
C MET A 83 -11.54 0.43 -6.99
N MET A 84 -11.48 -0.89 -6.81
CA MET A 84 -12.08 -1.82 -7.74
C MET A 84 -13.62 -1.74 -7.77
N MET A 85 -14.24 -1.59 -6.60
CA MET A 85 -15.68 -1.44 -6.44
C MET A 85 -16.28 -0.21 -7.13
N VAL A 86 -15.47 0.80 -7.52
CA VAL A 86 -15.94 1.96 -8.31
C VAL A 86 -16.67 1.54 -9.59
N TYR A 87 -16.27 0.41 -10.18
CA TYR A 87 -16.83 -0.10 -11.43
C TYR A 87 -17.81 -1.26 -11.24
N TRP A 88 -18.13 -1.62 -10.00
CA TRP A 88 -19.08 -2.67 -9.67
C TRP A 88 -20.36 -2.10 -9.07
N ASP A 89 -21.47 -2.78 -9.31
CA ASP A 89 -22.74 -2.46 -8.67
C ASP A 89 -22.77 -3.07 -7.25
N VAL A 90 -22.15 -2.36 -6.30
CA VAL A 90 -22.08 -2.77 -4.89
C VAL A 90 -22.82 -1.79 -3.98
N PRO A 91 -23.35 -2.25 -2.83
CA PRO A 91 -23.96 -1.35 -1.86
C PRO A 91 -23.00 -0.24 -1.41
N ARG A 92 -23.50 1.00 -1.38
CA ARG A 92 -22.69 2.20 -1.08
C ARG A 92 -21.92 2.11 0.24
N TRP A 93 -22.53 1.55 1.29
CA TRP A 93 -21.89 1.40 2.60
C TRP A 93 -20.66 0.48 2.53
N LEU A 94 -20.69 -0.54 1.68
CA LEU A 94 -19.57 -1.48 1.49
C LEU A 94 -18.44 -0.80 0.73
N PHE A 95 -18.78 -0.06 -0.33
CA PHE A 95 -17.83 0.76 -1.07
C PHE A 95 -17.11 1.77 -0.16
N GLU A 96 -17.86 2.51 0.66
CA GLU A 96 -17.31 3.50 1.59
C GLU A 96 -16.43 2.84 2.66
N LEU A 97 -16.81 1.68 3.19
CA LEU A 97 -16.00 0.93 4.15
C LEU A 97 -14.62 0.56 3.56
N PHE A 98 -14.59 0.07 2.33
CA PHE A 98 -13.35 -0.37 1.70
C PHE A 98 -12.47 0.81 1.27
N VAL A 99 -13.03 1.79 0.56
CA VAL A 99 -12.27 2.96 0.10
C VAL A 99 -11.86 3.85 1.26
N SER A 100 -12.80 4.32 2.07
CA SER A 100 -12.51 5.27 3.14
C SER A 100 -11.81 4.57 4.30
N GLY A 101 -12.26 3.38 4.71
CA GLY A 101 -11.60 2.63 5.78
C GLY A 101 -10.17 2.24 5.42
N GLY A 102 -9.95 1.67 4.23
CA GLY A 102 -8.61 1.34 3.73
C GLY A 102 -7.74 2.57 3.54
N GLY A 103 -8.28 3.63 2.92
CA GLY A 103 -7.59 4.89 2.68
C GLY A 103 -7.17 5.61 3.95
N ILE A 104 -8.04 5.69 4.96
CA ILE A 104 -7.73 6.28 6.27
C ILE A 104 -6.63 5.48 6.98
N ALA A 105 -6.70 4.15 6.95
CA ALA A 105 -5.66 3.30 7.54
C ALA A 105 -4.28 3.53 6.89
N VAL A 106 -4.24 3.61 5.56
CA VAL A 106 -3.00 3.94 4.82
C VAL A 106 -2.53 5.36 5.14
N ALA A 107 -3.42 6.35 5.20
CA ALA A 107 -3.07 7.73 5.52
C ALA A 107 -2.48 7.86 6.94
N LEU A 108 -3.11 7.23 7.93
CA LEU A 108 -2.58 7.16 9.29
C LEU A 108 -1.21 6.48 9.33
N SER A 109 -1.03 5.40 8.58
CA SER A 109 0.28 4.77 8.45
C SER A 109 1.32 5.74 7.87
N VAL A 110 1.01 6.48 6.81
CA VAL A 110 1.94 7.45 6.21
C VAL A 110 2.30 8.55 7.21
N LEU A 111 1.34 9.01 8.03
CA LEU A 111 1.60 9.95 9.10
C LEU A 111 2.57 9.38 10.16
N LEU A 112 2.39 8.12 10.56
CA LEU A 112 3.32 7.45 11.47
C LEU A 112 4.71 7.31 10.86
N PHE A 113 4.79 6.99 9.57
CA PHE A 113 6.06 6.93 8.84
C PHE A 113 6.76 8.29 8.84
N PHE A 114 6.05 9.36 8.53
CA PHE A 114 6.56 10.74 8.57
C PHE A 114 7.15 11.04 9.95
N ILE A 115 6.37 10.90 11.02
CA ILE A 115 6.85 11.18 12.39
C ILE A 115 8.08 10.33 12.74
N ASN A 116 8.07 9.05 12.37
CA ASN A 116 9.16 8.13 12.70
C ASN A 116 10.46 8.46 11.95
N VAL A 117 10.37 8.83 10.66
CA VAL A 117 11.53 9.26 9.87
C VAL A 117 12.17 10.50 10.47
N PHE A 118 11.39 11.56 10.71
CA PHE A 118 11.91 12.82 11.25
C PHE A 118 12.50 12.69 12.66
N LYS A 119 12.09 11.67 13.43
CA LYS A 119 12.61 11.45 14.79
C LYS A 119 13.85 10.56 14.85
N TYR A 120 13.97 9.56 13.98
CA TYR A 120 14.95 8.46 14.15
C TYR A 120 15.89 8.23 12.96
N VAL A 121 15.70 8.91 11.83
CA VAL A 121 16.66 8.88 10.71
C VAL A 121 17.69 9.99 10.94
N ARG A 122 18.97 9.60 11.05
CA ARG A 122 20.13 10.49 11.27
C ARG A 122 21.29 10.03 10.39
#